data_AF-A0A433ZZT1-F1
#
_entry.id   AF-A0A433ZZT1-F1
#
_cell.length_a   1.000
_cell.length_b   1.000
_cell.length_c   1.000
_cell.angle_alpha   90.00
_cell.angle_beta   90.00
_cell.angle_gamma   90.00
#
_symmetry.space_group_name_H-M   'P 1'
#
loop_
_entity.id
_entity.type
_entity.pdbx_description
1 polymer ?
#
loop_
_entity_poly.entity_id
_entity_poly.type
_entity_poly.pdbx_seq_one_letter_code
_entity_poly.pdbx_strand_id
1 'polypeptide(L)'
;MEFETKTMVHRWAPGWIKKNWNADPTHPLWLPGEGYVRRPDVVIVNDPTKPPTQDNIKQVVEIKFDDDDWGILQAESYEIISGRGKLALLTPKMCSCDDPDRKKRTADLKNEE
;
A
#
# COMPACT_ATOMS: atom_id res chain seq x y z
N MET A 1 26.38 -6.52 5.14
CA MET A 1 25.50 -6.47 6.31
C MET A 1 24.10 -6.36 5.74
N GLU A 2 23.41 -7.49 5.60
CA GLU A 2 22.01 -7.50 5.18
C GLU A 2 21.22 -6.88 6.31
N PHE A 3 20.72 -5.65 6.12
CA PHE A 3 19.66 -5.15 6.96
C PHE A 3 18.43 -5.98 6.59
N GLU A 4 18.13 -7.01 7.38
CA GLU A 4 16.84 -7.66 7.36
C GLU A 4 15.81 -6.59 7.75
N THR A 5 15.31 -5.87 6.75
CA THR A 5 14.25 -4.88 6.91
C THR A 5 12.96 -5.64 7.18
N LYS A 6 12.85 -6.17 8.40
CA LYS A 6 11.65 -6.83 8.86
C LYS A 6 10.52 -5.80 8.78
N THR A 7 9.65 -5.95 7.80
CA THR A 7 8.47 -5.10 7.63
C THR A 7 7.61 -5.26 8.88
N MET A 8 7.77 -4.36 9.84
CA MET A 8 7.04 -4.46 11.09
C MET A 8 5.58 -4.13 10.83
N VAL A 9 4.70 -5.05 11.21
CA VAL A 9 3.28 -4.74 11.37
C VAL A 9 3.17 -3.66 12.46
N HIS A 10 2.39 -2.61 12.20
CA HIS A 10 2.25 -1.54 13.17
C HIS A 10 1.71 -2.10 14.49
N ARG A 11 2.23 -1.63 15.64
CA ARG A 11 1.90 -2.17 16.97
C ARG A 11 0.40 -2.20 17.29
N TRP A 12 -0.40 -1.31 16.69
CA TRP A 12 -1.85 -1.26 16.91
C TRP A 12 -2.64 -2.27 16.07
N ALA A 13 -2.07 -2.80 14.99
CA ALA A 13 -2.81 -3.63 14.03
C ALA A 13 -3.42 -4.90 14.65
N PRO A 14 -2.74 -5.65 15.54
CA PRO A 14 -3.36 -6.81 16.19
C PRO A 14 -4.61 -6.44 17.00
N GLY A 15 -4.57 -5.32 17.73
CA GLY A 15 -5.72 -4.83 18.49
C GLY A 15 -6.87 -4.38 17.59
N TRP A 16 -6.55 -3.71 16.48
CA TRP A 16 -7.54 -3.32 15.48
C TRP A 16 -8.21 -4.54 14.82
N ILE A 17 -7.43 -5.56 14.44
CA ILE A 17 -7.96 -6.79 13.85
C ILE A 17 -8.91 -7.47 14.84
N LYS A 18 -8.49 -7.66 16.08
CA LYS A 18 -9.34 -8.29 17.12
C LYS A 18 -10.67 -7.54 17.30
N LYS A 19 -10.64 -6.21 17.24
CA LYS A 19 -11.83 -5.36 17.42
C LYS A 19 -12.77 -5.39 16.21
N ASN A 20 -12.23 -5.30 14.98
CA ASN A 20 -13.02 -5.05 13.78
C ASN A 20 -13.30 -6.32 12.96
N TRP A 21 -12.39 -7.30 12.95
CA TRP A 21 -12.57 -8.53 12.17
C TRP A 21 -13.81 -9.29 12.62
N ASN A 22 -13.96 -9.48 13.94
CA ASN A 22 -15.10 -10.20 14.51
C ASN A 22 -16.40 -9.36 14.60
N ALA A 23 -16.36 -8.09 14.18
CA ALA A 23 -17.55 -7.23 14.17
C ALA A 23 -18.46 -7.53 12.97
N ASP A 24 -17.91 -8.08 11.89
CA ASP A 24 -18.66 -8.53 10.72
C ASP A 24 -18.86 -10.05 10.80
N PRO A 25 -20.11 -10.55 10.92
CA PRO A 25 -20.39 -11.97 11.03
C PRO A 25 -20.14 -12.74 9.72
N THR A 26 -19.92 -12.07 8.59
CA THR A 26 -19.61 -12.71 7.31
C THR A 26 -18.13 -13.09 7.17
N HIS A 27 -17.25 -12.53 8.01
CA HIS A 27 -15.84 -12.89 8.01
C HIS A 27 -15.62 -14.32 8.53
N PRO A 28 -14.68 -15.08 7.93
CA PRO A 28 -14.27 -16.36 8.49
C PRO A 28 -13.57 -16.15 9.84
N LEU A 29 -13.39 -17.23 10.60
CA LEU A 29 -12.57 -17.19 11.81
C LEU A 29 -11.16 -16.66 11.48
N TRP A 30 -10.66 -15.75 12.31
CA TRP A 30 -9.32 -15.19 12.13
C TRP A 30 -8.25 -16.27 12.29
N LEU A 31 -7.46 -16.47 11.24
CA LEU A 31 -6.35 -17.42 11.15
C LEU A 31 -5.10 -16.62 10.71
N PRO A 32 -4.05 -16.55 11.54
CA PRO A 32 -2.83 -15.87 11.18
C PRO A 32 -2.19 -16.46 9.93
N GLY A 33 -1.76 -15.60 8.99
CA GLY A 33 -1.07 -16.03 7.77
C GLY A 33 -1.95 -16.23 6.54
N GLU A 34 -3.29 -16.27 6.69
CA GLU A 34 -4.23 -16.51 5.58
C GLU A 34 -4.41 -15.32 4.62
N GLY A 35 -3.73 -14.18 4.85
CA GLY A 35 -3.80 -13.04 3.94
C GLY A 35 -5.13 -12.28 3.95
N TYR A 36 -5.88 -12.40 5.04
CA TYR A 36 -7.16 -11.71 5.29
C TYR A 36 -7.09 -10.18 5.30
N VAL A 37 -5.94 -9.63 5.68
CA VAL A 37 -5.67 -8.18 5.66
C VAL A 37 -4.47 -7.93 4.76
N ARG A 38 -4.60 -6.93 3.91
CA ARG A 38 -3.58 -6.51 2.94
C ARG A 38 -3.22 -5.05 3.20
N ARG A 39 -1.97 -4.67 2.90
CA ARG A 39 -1.44 -3.32 3.15
C ARG A 39 -0.74 -2.82 1.90
N PRO A 40 -1.47 -2.25 0.93
CA PRO A 40 -0.87 -1.55 -0.20
C PRO A 40 -0.03 -0.36 0.26
N ASP A 41 0.98 0.01 -0.52
CA ASP A 41 1.85 1.15 -0.20
C ASP A 41 1.11 2.48 -0.29
N VAL A 42 0.36 2.69 -1.37
CA VAL A 42 -0.39 3.93 -1.60
C VAL A 42 -1.80 3.62 -2.09
N VAL A 43 -2.78 4.28 -1.46
CA VAL A 43 -4.17 4.28 -1.90
C VAL A 43 -4.55 5.71 -2.25
N ILE A 44 -4.93 5.93 -3.51
CA ILE A 44 -5.40 7.22 -4.02
C ILE A 44 -6.92 7.13 -4.13
N VAL A 45 -7.62 8.10 -3.53
CA VAL A 45 -9.09 8.19 -3.57
C VAL A 45 -9.55 9.34 -4.47
N ASN A 46 -10.77 9.23 -4.98
CA ASN A 46 -11.41 10.29 -5.76
C ASN A 46 -11.83 11.46 -4.86
N ASP A 47 -12.40 11.14 -3.69
CA ASP A 47 -12.85 12.12 -2.70
C ASP A 47 -12.19 11.82 -1.33
N PRO A 48 -11.32 12.73 -0.83
CA PRO A 48 -10.62 12.52 0.44
C PRO A 48 -11.51 12.63 1.67
N THR A 49 -12.76 13.09 1.53
CA THR A 49 -13.72 13.19 2.64
C THR A 49 -14.49 11.89 2.89
N LYS A 50 -14.32 10.88 2.00
CA LYS A 50 -15.02 9.60 2.04
C LYS A 50 -14.08 8.44 2.36
N PRO A 51 -14.58 7.33 2.93
CA PRO A 51 -13.77 6.15 3.16
C PRO A 51 -13.21 5.57 1.84
N PRO A 52 -12.09 4.84 1.87
CA PRO A 52 -11.48 4.21 0.70
C PRO A 52 -12.22 2.92 0.33
N THR A 53 -13.51 3.00 0.04
CA THR A 53 -14.29 1.90 -0.54
C THR A 53 -13.96 1.73 -2.02
N GLN A 54 -14.25 0.56 -2.59
CA GLN A 54 -13.86 0.22 -3.98
C GLN A 54 -14.36 1.24 -5.03
N ASP A 55 -15.54 1.85 -4.80
CA ASP A 55 -16.11 2.90 -5.64
C ASP A 55 -15.37 4.25 -5.51
N ASN A 56 -14.83 4.56 -4.33
CA ASN A 56 -14.08 5.78 -4.07
C ASN A 56 -12.57 5.64 -4.33
N ILE A 57 -12.03 4.42 -4.36
CA ILE A 57 -10.63 4.20 -4.75
C ILE A 57 -10.46 4.57 -6.22
N LYS A 58 -9.59 5.55 -6.46
CA LYS A 58 -9.14 5.94 -7.80
C LYS A 58 -8.08 4.99 -8.31
N GLN A 59 -7.09 4.70 -7.46
CA GLN A 59 -5.93 3.89 -7.82
C GLN A 59 -5.28 3.31 -6.57
N VAL A 60 -4.72 2.11 -6.68
CA VAL A 60 -3.75 1.56 -5.71
C VAL A 60 -2.41 1.49 -6.40
N VAL A 61 -1.36 2.01 -5.73
CA VAL A 61 0.00 1.99 -6.25
C VAL A 61 0.85 1.12 -5.33
N GLU A 62 1.50 0.13 -5.91
CA GLU A 62 2.58 -0.63 -5.28
C GLU A 62 3.92 -0.09 -5.76
N ILE A 63 4.84 0.12 -4.82
CA ILE A 63 6.18 0.61 -5.12
C ILE A 63 7.14 -0.57 -4.99
N LYS A 64 7.81 -0.91 -6.09
CA LYS A 64 8.84 -1.98 -6.10
C LYS A 64 10.21 -1.41 -6.42
N PHE A 65 11.22 -1.89 -5.70
CA PHE A 65 12.64 -1.61 -5.94
C PHE A 65 13.29 -2.77 -6.69
N ASP A 66 14.54 -2.60 -7.14
CA ASP A 66 15.16 -3.50 -8.14
C ASP A 66 15.18 -4.99 -7.74
N ASP A 67 15.28 -5.31 -6.45
CA ASP A 67 15.28 -6.69 -5.91
C ASP A 67 13.98 -7.06 -5.16
N ASP A 68 12.90 -6.28 -5.33
CA ASP A 68 11.60 -6.52 -4.69
C ASP A 68 10.56 -6.94 -5.73
N ASP A 69 10.30 -8.24 -5.79
CA ASP A 69 9.30 -8.84 -6.67
C ASP A 69 7.91 -8.87 -6.02
N TRP A 70 6.89 -9.11 -6.85
CA TRP A 70 5.54 -9.36 -6.35
C TRP A 70 5.49 -10.60 -5.47
N GLY A 71 4.88 -10.45 -4.30
CA GLY A 71 4.53 -11.59 -3.46
C GLY A 71 3.43 -12.44 -4.11
N ILE A 72 3.33 -13.70 -3.67
CA ILE A 72 2.25 -14.61 -4.07
C ILE A 72 0.88 -13.94 -3.81
N LEU A 73 0.04 -13.86 -4.86
CA LEU A 73 -1.29 -13.25 -4.86
C LEU A 73 -1.34 -11.76 -4.51
N GLN A 74 -0.21 -11.06 -4.40
CA GLN A 74 -0.18 -9.67 -3.97
C GLN A 74 -0.91 -8.75 -4.96
N ALA A 75 -0.53 -8.83 -6.24
CA ALA A 75 -1.16 -8.05 -7.31
C ALA A 75 -2.66 -8.35 -7.44
N GLU A 76 -3.04 -9.63 -7.44
CA GLU A 76 -4.44 -10.05 -7.51
C GLU A 76 -5.25 -9.52 -6.32
N SER A 77 -4.72 -9.63 -5.10
CA SER A 77 -5.40 -9.12 -3.90
C SER A 77 -5.62 -7.61 -3.98
N TYR A 78 -4.66 -6.85 -4.51
CA TYR A 78 -4.79 -5.40 -4.63
C TYR A 78 -5.73 -4.99 -5.75
N GLU A 79 -5.80 -5.77 -6.82
CA GLU A 79 -6.79 -5.59 -7.89
C GLU A 79 -8.22 -5.86 -7.37
N ILE A 80 -8.40 -6.87 -6.52
CA ILE A 80 -9.68 -7.13 -5.85
C ILE A 80 -10.07 -5.95 -4.94
N ILE A 81 -9.13 -5.46 -4.11
CA ILE A 81 -9.35 -4.35 -3.19
C ILE A 81 -9.70 -3.05 -3.93
N SER A 82 -8.92 -2.72 -4.96
CA SER A 82 -9.06 -1.45 -5.69
C SER A 82 -10.20 -1.47 -6.70
N GLY A 83 -10.50 -2.63 -7.27
CA GLY A 83 -11.34 -2.82 -8.44
C GLY A 83 -10.52 -2.93 -9.72
N ARG A 84 -11.06 -3.66 -10.69
CA ARG A 84 -10.36 -4.00 -11.93
C ARG A 84 -9.87 -2.76 -12.68
N GLY A 85 -8.61 -2.77 -13.11
CA GLY A 85 -7.93 -1.71 -13.86
C GLY A 85 -7.35 -0.58 -13.02
N LYS A 86 -7.31 -0.71 -11.68
CA LYS A 86 -6.88 0.36 -10.77
C LYS A 86 -5.57 0.09 -10.03
N LEU A 87 -4.93 -1.06 -10.24
CA LEU A 87 -3.58 -1.31 -9.74
C LEU A 87 -2.52 -0.68 -10.66
N ALA A 88 -1.56 0.03 -10.08
CA ALA A 88 -0.37 0.52 -10.77
C ALA A 88 0.91 0.10 -10.05
N LEU A 89 1.92 -0.21 -10.85
CA LEU A 89 3.28 -0.44 -10.40
C LEU A 89 4.09 0.84 -10.58
N LEU A 90 4.79 1.25 -9.53
CA LEU A 90 5.80 2.31 -9.59
C LEU A 90 7.17 1.72 -9.26
N THR A 91 8.13 1.93 -10.16
CA THR A 91 9.54 1.55 -9.95
C THR A 91 10.45 2.78 -10.08
N PRO A 92 11.69 2.74 -9.57
CA PRO A 92 12.66 3.81 -9.77
C PRO A 92 12.85 4.22 -11.24
N LYS A 93 12.72 3.26 -12.17
CA LYS A 93 12.83 3.49 -13.62
C LYS A 93 11.64 4.27 -14.19
N MET A 94 10.47 4.18 -13.56
CA MET A 94 9.25 4.91 -13.94
C MET A 94 9.08 6.23 -13.19
N CYS A 95 9.81 6.39 -12.09
CA CYS A 95 9.71 7.53 -11.18
C CYS A 95 10.15 8.86 -11.80
N SER A 96 10.92 8.90 -12.90
CA SER A 96 11.67 10.09 -13.34
C SER A 96 12.42 10.75 -12.16
N CYS A 97 12.97 9.92 -11.26
CA CYS A 97 13.70 10.35 -10.09
C CYS A 97 14.96 11.19 -10.48
N ASP A 98 15.44 11.06 -11.72
CA ASP A 98 16.57 11.84 -12.26
C ASP A 98 16.20 13.17 -12.89
N ASP A 99 14.93 13.52 -12.96
CA ASP A 99 14.44 14.80 -13.48
C ASP A 99 15.08 15.99 -12.72
N PRO A 100 15.79 16.90 -13.41
CA PRO A 100 16.51 18.00 -12.76
C PRO A 100 15.59 19.00 -12.06
N ASP A 101 14.39 19.26 -12.60
CA ASP A 101 13.41 20.15 -11.98
C ASP A 101 12.86 19.52 -10.70
N ARG A 102 12.65 18.21 -10.70
CA ARG A 102 12.25 17.47 -9.49
C ARG A 102 13.35 17.47 -8.44
N LYS A 103 14.61 17.27 -8.83
CA LYS A 103 15.76 17.34 -7.92
C LYS A 103 15.84 18.70 -7.24
N LYS A 104 15.66 19.78 -8.00
CA LYS A 104 15.61 21.15 -7.46
C LYS A 104 14.49 21.33 -6.45
N ARG A 105 13.24 21.00 -6.81
CA ARG A 105 12.08 21.08 -5.89
C ARG A 105 12.28 20.28 -4.60
N THR A 106 12.91 19.11 -4.70
CA THR A 106 13.17 18.24 -3.53
C THR A 106 14.27 18.83 -2.63
N ALA A 107 15.27 19.50 -3.21
CA ALA A 107 16.29 20.23 -2.47
C ALA A 107 15.69 21.46 -1.78
N ASP A 108 14.82 22.20 -2.45
CA ASP A 108 14.13 23.36 -1.89
C ASP A 108 13.29 22.96 -0.66
N LEU A 109 12.51 21.88 -0.75
CA LEU A 109 11.72 21.34 0.39
C LEU A 109 12.56 20.92 1.60
N LYS A 110 13.80 20.47 1.38
CA LYS A 110 14.71 20.05 2.47
C LYS A 110 15.33 21.23 3.22
N ASN A 111 15.29 22.42 2.63
CA ASN A 111 15.85 23.64 3.22
C ASN A 111 14.79 24.48 3.96
N GLU A 112 13.53 24.02 3.97
CA GLU A 112 12.40 24.66 4.63
C GLU A 112 12.00 24.00 5.97
N GLU A 113 12.71 22.94 6.39
CA GLU A 113 12.66 22.33 7.74
C GLU A 113 13.81 22.84 8.63
#